data_AF-A0A139LTA0-F1
#
_entry.id   AF-A0A139LTA0-F1
#
_cell.length_a   1.000
_cell.length_b   1.000
_cell.length_c   1.000
_cell.angle_alpha   90.00
_cell.angle_beta   90.00
_cell.angle_gamma   90.00
#
_symmetry.space_group_name_H-M   'P 1'
#
loop_
_entity.id
_entity.type
_entity.pdbx_description
1 polymer ?
#
loop_
_entity_poly.entity_id
_entity_poly.type
_entity_poly.pdbx_seq_one_letter_code
_entity_poly.pdbx_strand_id
1 'polypeptide(L)'
;MGFENTASMIYLLSENLSKLGANGQVAETLKSFCDQLEGQTDIVFLAGYRTREYQYRALAKYDLYQWNKADNDLILPFRIDSIGTKGSTAITLQGELNGKERNYTLDIGAGVNVVTPEVAEACGMKMLDVEITAHGIRAGSGHLALAEEVRIGGLVVRNVPFYVLYMKTGKKKQTAI
;
A
#
# COMPACT_ATOMS: atom_id res chain seq x y z
N MET A 1 18.61 -24.65 1.42
CA MET A 1 17.30 -24.01 1.11
C MET A 1 17.34 -23.60 -0.35
N GLY A 2 16.26 -23.79 -1.12
CA GLY A 2 16.23 -23.35 -2.53
C GLY A 2 16.26 -21.83 -2.68
N PHE A 3 16.75 -21.35 -3.82
CA PHE A 3 16.82 -19.92 -4.15
C PHE A 3 15.45 -19.22 -4.01
N GLU A 4 14.40 -19.81 -4.57
CA GLU A 4 13.03 -19.28 -4.54
C GLU A 4 12.46 -19.17 -3.12
N ASN A 5 12.79 -20.13 -2.25
CA ASN A 5 12.40 -20.09 -0.85
C ASN A 5 13.08 -18.92 -0.12
N THR A 6 14.36 -18.68 -0.41
CA THR A 6 15.11 -17.57 0.18
C THR A 6 14.52 -16.23 -0.24
N ALA A 7 14.23 -16.07 -1.53
CA ALA A 7 13.57 -14.88 -2.06
C ALA A 7 12.19 -14.62 -1.41
N SER A 8 11.37 -15.67 -1.29
CA SER A 8 10.06 -15.58 -0.64
C SER A 8 10.15 -15.19 0.84
N MET A 9 11.15 -15.72 1.56
CA MET A 9 11.38 -15.37 2.96
C MET A 9 11.87 -13.93 3.11
N ILE A 10 12.74 -13.44 2.22
CA ILE A 10 13.18 -12.04 2.20
C ILE A 10 11.99 -11.11 1.94
N TYR A 11 11.10 -11.49 1.02
CA TYR A 11 9.86 -10.75 0.78
C TYR A 11 9.00 -10.64 2.05
N LEU A 12 8.66 -11.77 2.68
CA LEU A 12 7.81 -11.79 3.87
C LEU A 12 8.45 -11.05 5.05
N LEU A 13 9.76 -11.21 5.24
CA LEU A 13 10.51 -10.46 6.24
C LEU A 13 10.42 -8.95 6.01
N SER A 14 10.56 -8.52 4.76
CA SER A 14 10.47 -7.10 4.37
C SER A 14 9.09 -6.53 4.70
N GLU A 15 8.02 -7.24 4.35
CA GLU A 15 6.65 -6.79 4.66
C GLU A 15 6.39 -6.71 6.17
N ASN A 16 6.89 -7.65 6.96
CA ASN A 16 6.74 -7.65 8.41
C ASN A 16 7.52 -6.50 9.07
N LEU A 17 8.79 -6.31 8.69
CA LEU A 17 9.62 -5.24 9.22
C LEU A 17 9.07 -3.85 8.84
N SER A 18 8.56 -3.70 7.62
CA SER A 18 7.89 -2.47 7.17
C SER A 18 6.68 -2.11 8.03
N LYS A 19 5.83 -3.10 8.36
CA LYS A 19 4.67 -2.90 9.26
C LYS A 19 5.08 -2.51 10.68
N LEU A 20 6.29 -2.85 11.10
CA LEU A 20 6.89 -2.43 12.37
C LEU A 20 7.62 -1.08 12.28
N GLY A 21 7.62 -0.41 11.12
CA GLY A 21 8.31 0.85 10.88
C GLY A 21 9.81 0.71 10.59
N ALA A 22 10.35 -0.51 10.52
CA ALA A 22 11.79 -0.78 10.32
C ALA A 22 12.22 -0.68 8.84
N ASN A 23 11.69 0.31 8.10
CA ASN A 23 11.91 0.47 6.66
C ASN A 23 13.38 0.66 6.28
N GLY A 24 14.19 1.29 7.14
CA GLY A 24 15.63 1.42 6.93
C GLY A 24 16.34 0.06 6.91
N GLN A 25 15.99 -0.82 7.84
CA GLN A 25 16.51 -2.19 7.88
C GLN A 25 16.07 -2.99 6.64
N VAL A 26 14.82 -2.80 6.20
CA VAL A 26 14.31 -3.45 4.99
C VAL A 26 15.10 -3.01 3.76
N ALA A 27 15.33 -1.70 3.59
CA ALA A 27 16.10 -1.17 2.47
C ALA A 27 17.51 -1.77 2.41
N GLU A 28 18.22 -1.83 3.54
CA GLU A 28 19.57 -2.42 3.59
C GLU A 28 19.56 -3.94 3.35
N THR A 29 18.55 -4.65 3.87
CA THR A 29 18.38 -6.09 3.61
C THR A 29 18.17 -6.37 2.13
N LEU A 30 17.28 -5.62 1.48
CA LEU A 30 16.99 -5.75 0.06
C LEU A 30 18.18 -5.35 -0.82
N LYS A 31 18.90 -4.29 -0.44
CA LYS A 31 20.13 -3.89 -1.11
C LYS A 31 21.16 -5.03 -1.07
N SER A 32 21.45 -5.56 0.11
CA SER A 32 22.39 -6.67 0.28
C SER A 32 21.94 -7.92 -0.50
N PHE A 33 20.64 -8.25 -0.48
CA PHE A 33 20.10 -9.37 -1.23
C PHE A 33 20.32 -9.20 -2.74
N CYS A 34 20.04 -8.01 -3.28
CA CYS A 34 20.24 -7.74 -4.70
C CYS A 34 21.72 -7.71 -5.09
N ASP A 35 22.58 -7.10 -4.28
CA ASP A 35 24.03 -7.03 -4.53
C ASP A 35 24.66 -8.44 -4.59
N GLN A 36 24.21 -9.37 -3.74
CA GLN A 36 24.73 -10.74 -3.71
C GLN A 36 24.32 -11.59 -4.92
N LEU A 37 23.23 -11.21 -5.59
CA LEU A 37 22.65 -11.97 -6.70
C LEU A 37 22.94 -11.34 -8.07
N GLU A 38 23.61 -10.19 -8.08
CA GLU A 38 24.02 -9.52 -9.31
C GLU A 38 24.90 -10.45 -10.17
N GLY A 39 24.55 -10.57 -11.45
CA GLY A 39 25.20 -11.49 -12.39
C GLY A 39 24.87 -12.97 -12.20
N GLN A 40 24.11 -13.34 -11.16
CA GLN A 40 23.74 -14.73 -10.85
C GLN A 40 22.26 -15.03 -11.06
N THR A 41 21.44 -14.02 -11.32
CA THR A 41 19.98 -14.15 -11.49
C THR A 41 19.48 -13.20 -12.57
N ASP A 42 18.29 -13.50 -13.10
CA ASP A 42 17.56 -12.65 -14.04
C ASP A 42 17.44 -11.20 -13.55
N ILE A 43 17.74 -10.27 -14.45
CA ILE A 43 17.76 -8.83 -14.16
C ILE A 43 16.37 -8.26 -13.88
N VAL A 44 15.31 -8.84 -14.48
CA VAL A 44 13.92 -8.43 -14.26
C VAL A 44 13.48 -8.86 -12.86
N PHE A 45 13.87 -10.05 -12.42
CA PHE A 45 13.65 -10.51 -11.05
C PHE A 45 14.30 -9.55 -10.04
N LEU A 46 15.57 -9.19 -10.22
CA LEU A 46 16.27 -8.27 -9.31
C LEU A 46 15.71 -6.85 -9.34
N ALA A 47 15.27 -6.37 -10.51
CA ALA A 47 14.64 -5.06 -10.64
C ALA A 47 13.41 -4.93 -9.72
N GLY A 48 12.61 -5.98 -9.55
CA GLY A 48 11.47 -5.98 -8.63
C GLY A 48 11.86 -5.73 -7.16
N TYR A 49 12.96 -6.35 -6.71
CA TYR A 49 13.47 -6.16 -5.34
C TYR A 49 14.18 -4.81 -5.17
N ARG A 50 14.89 -4.31 -6.20
CA ARG A 50 15.47 -2.96 -6.20
C ARG A 50 14.41 -1.88 -6.12
N THR A 51 13.31 -2.01 -6.85
CA THR A 51 12.18 -1.08 -6.75
C THR A 51 11.63 -1.02 -5.32
N ARG A 52 11.50 -2.17 -4.65
CA ARG A 52 11.09 -2.23 -3.24
C ARG A 52 12.13 -1.62 -2.29
N GLU A 53 13.41 -1.84 -2.56
CA GLU A 53 14.49 -1.20 -1.80
C GLU A 53 14.38 0.33 -1.84
N TYR A 54 14.18 0.92 -3.02
CA TYR A 54 13.97 2.37 -3.15
C TYR A 54 12.70 2.86 -2.44
N GLN A 55 11.60 2.11 -2.52
CA GLN A 55 10.37 2.40 -1.78
C GLN A 55 10.61 2.45 -0.28
N TYR A 56 11.22 1.40 0.27
CA TYR A 56 11.50 1.32 1.71
C TYR A 56 12.53 2.36 2.15
N ARG A 57 13.52 2.69 1.32
CA ARG A 57 14.48 3.77 1.60
C ARG A 57 13.82 5.15 1.64
N ALA A 58 12.84 5.41 0.79
CA ALA A 58 12.06 6.64 0.84
C ALA A 58 11.15 6.70 2.08
N LEU A 59 10.50 5.58 2.42
CA LEU A 59 9.63 5.46 3.58
C LEU A 59 10.38 5.53 4.92
N ALA A 60 11.63 5.09 4.96
CA ALA A 60 12.49 5.15 6.15
C ALA A 60 12.76 6.58 6.66
N LYS A 61 12.44 7.60 5.85
CA LYS A 61 12.56 9.02 6.23
C LYS A 61 11.41 9.50 7.12
N TYR A 62 10.42 8.65 7.40
CA TYR A 62 9.19 9.00 8.09
C TYR A 62 8.88 8.00 9.20
N ASP A 63 8.37 8.52 10.32
CA ASP A 63 7.78 7.69 11.37
C ASP A 63 6.38 7.25 10.92
N LEU A 64 6.29 6.10 10.25
CA LEU A 64 5.03 5.63 9.68
C LEU A 64 4.05 5.13 10.75
N TYR A 65 2.77 5.15 10.40
CA TYR A 65 1.67 4.53 11.15
C TYR A 65 1.60 4.95 12.63
N GLN A 66 1.95 6.20 12.93
CA GLN A 66 1.91 6.69 14.31
C GLN A 66 0.46 6.84 14.75
N TRP A 67 0.10 6.15 15.82
CA TRP A 67 -1.22 6.26 16.42
C TRP A 67 -1.10 6.09 17.93
N ASN A 68 -2.00 6.75 18.66
CA ASN A 68 -2.09 6.58 20.10
C ASN A 68 -3.31 5.72 20.39
N LYS A 69 -3.09 4.62 21.13
CA LYS A 69 -4.19 3.82 21.64
C LYS A 69 -4.97 4.66 22.65
N ALA A 70 -6.27 4.85 22.41
CA ALA A 70 -7.14 5.49 23.39
C ALA A 70 -7.26 4.60 24.64
N ASP A 71 -7.40 5.21 25.81
CA ASP A 71 -7.64 4.50 27.07
C ASP A 71 -8.99 3.75 27.07
N ASN A 72 -9.92 4.18 26.21
CA ASN A 72 -11.23 3.58 26.02
C ASN A 72 -11.26 2.70 24.76
N ASP A 73 -12.28 1.84 24.67
CA ASP A 73 -12.54 1.04 23.49
C ASP A 73 -12.72 1.90 22.23
N LEU A 74 -12.04 1.48 21.16
CA LEU A 74 -12.10 2.13 19.88
C LEU A 74 -13.30 1.59 19.08
N ILE A 75 -14.29 2.44 18.85
CA ILE A 75 -15.47 2.11 18.04
C ILE A 75 -15.29 2.72 16.65
N LEU A 76 -15.22 1.86 15.62
CA LEU A 76 -15.07 2.28 14.23
C LEU A 76 -16.42 2.27 13.50
N PRO A 77 -16.87 3.40 12.92
CA PRO A 77 -18.10 3.42 12.14
C PRO A 77 -17.90 2.74 10.79
N PHE A 78 -18.73 1.75 10.49
CA PHE A 78 -18.77 1.09 9.19
C PHE A 78 -20.20 0.88 8.70
N ARG A 79 -20.36 0.76 7.39
CA ARG A 79 -21.60 0.33 6.73
C ARG A 79 -21.31 -0.78 5.73
N ILE A 80 -22.33 -1.55 5.40
CA ILE A 80 -22.26 -2.60 4.37
C ILE A 80 -23.05 -2.09 3.17
N ASP A 81 -22.33 -1.83 2.08
CA ASP A 81 -22.91 -1.34 0.82
C ASP A 81 -23.07 -2.52 -0.15
N SER A 82 -24.18 -2.59 -0.90
CA SER A 82 -24.32 -3.54 -2.01
C SER A 82 -23.55 -3.04 -3.23
N ILE A 83 -22.74 -3.90 -3.85
CA ILE A 83 -21.89 -3.53 -4.99
C ILE A 83 -22.09 -4.47 -6.18
N GLY A 84 -22.42 -3.94 -7.36
CA GLY A 84 -22.48 -4.73 -8.58
C GLY A 84 -23.60 -5.78 -8.61
N THR A 85 -23.25 -7.04 -8.87
CA THR A 85 -24.19 -8.17 -9.04
C THR A 85 -24.88 -8.56 -7.75
N LYS A 86 -26.03 -9.21 -7.87
CA LYS A 86 -26.89 -9.64 -6.75
C LYS A 86 -26.09 -10.46 -5.72
N GLY A 87 -26.01 -9.96 -4.49
CA GLY A 87 -25.35 -10.64 -3.35
C GLY A 87 -23.93 -10.18 -3.03
N SER A 88 -23.31 -9.34 -3.85
CA SER A 88 -21.98 -8.78 -3.58
C SER A 88 -22.06 -7.55 -2.67
N THR A 89 -21.23 -7.50 -1.62
CA THR A 89 -21.21 -6.41 -0.64
C THR A 89 -19.79 -5.89 -0.39
N ALA A 90 -19.69 -4.64 0.04
CA ALA A 90 -18.45 -3.99 0.45
C ALA A 90 -18.62 -3.41 1.85
N ILE A 91 -17.56 -3.49 2.65
CA ILE A 91 -17.49 -2.78 3.93
C ILE A 91 -16.90 -1.40 3.66
N THR A 92 -17.66 -0.36 4.00
CA THR A 92 -17.25 1.03 3.84
C THR A 92 -17.06 1.68 5.20
N LEU A 93 -15.88 2.24 5.43
CA LEU A 93 -15.54 3.05 6.60
C LEU A 93 -15.68 4.52 6.22
N GLN A 94 -16.23 5.32 7.12
CA GLN A 94 -16.35 6.77 6.94
C GLN A 94 -15.29 7.46 7.77
N GLY A 95 -14.63 8.46 7.19
CA GLY A 95 -13.54 9.14 7.87
C GLY A 95 -12.98 10.32 7.09
N GLU A 96 -11.75 10.69 7.42
CA GLU A 96 -11.05 11.82 6.82
C GLU A 96 -9.63 11.44 6.40
N LEU A 97 -9.25 11.91 5.22
CA LEU A 97 -7.89 11.84 4.69
C LEU A 97 -7.34 13.27 4.63
N ASN A 98 -6.33 13.57 5.46
CA ASN A 98 -5.78 14.92 5.64
C ASN A 98 -6.90 15.97 5.91
N GLY A 99 -7.84 15.64 6.79
CA GLY A 99 -8.98 16.51 7.15
C GLY A 99 -10.03 16.69 6.06
N LYS A 100 -9.99 15.91 4.97
CA LYS A 100 -11.03 15.87 3.93
C LYS A 100 -11.87 14.62 4.07
N GLU A 101 -13.19 14.78 4.14
CA GLU A 101 -14.12 13.65 4.23
C GLU A 101 -13.96 12.65 3.07
N ARG A 102 -13.81 11.38 3.42
CA ARG A 102 -13.64 10.26 2.49
C ARG A 102 -14.31 9.00 3.01
N ASN A 103 -14.77 8.20 2.05
CA ASN A 103 -15.16 6.81 2.28
C ASN A 103 -13.98 5.91 1.95
N TYR A 104 -13.70 4.93 2.80
CA TYR A 104 -12.69 3.90 2.57
C TYR A 104 -13.39 2.56 2.36
N THR A 105 -13.04 1.87 1.28
CA THR A 105 -13.47 0.49 1.09
C THR A 105 -12.44 -0.44 1.74
N LEU A 106 -12.89 -1.30 2.64
CA LEU A 106 -12.03 -2.32 3.24
C LEU A 106 -11.88 -3.47 2.24
N ASP A 107 -10.72 -3.53 1.60
CA ASP A 107 -10.33 -4.62 0.69
C ASP A 107 -9.31 -5.53 1.37
N ILE A 108 -9.78 -6.66 1.92
CA ILE A 108 -8.91 -7.67 2.55
C ILE A 108 -7.96 -8.36 1.55
N GLY A 109 -8.19 -8.21 0.24
CA GLY A 109 -7.30 -8.67 -0.82
C GLY A 109 -6.18 -7.69 -1.15
N ALA A 110 -6.26 -6.45 -0.67
CA ALA A 110 -5.24 -5.44 -0.86
C ALA A 110 -4.17 -5.53 0.24
N GLY A 111 -2.91 -5.67 -0.17
CA GLY A 111 -1.76 -5.63 0.75
C GLY A 111 -1.31 -4.21 1.13
N VAL A 112 -1.90 -3.18 0.53
CA VAL A 112 -1.50 -1.76 0.64
C VAL A 112 -2.72 -0.86 0.56
N ASN A 113 -2.60 0.38 1.07
CA ASN A 113 -3.62 1.40 0.82
C ASN A 113 -3.50 1.94 -0.61
N VAL A 114 -4.63 2.16 -1.28
CA VAL A 114 -4.65 2.64 -2.67
C VAL A 114 -5.58 3.84 -2.81
N VAL A 115 -5.14 4.84 -3.57
CA VAL A 115 -5.96 5.99 -4.01
C VAL A 115 -5.74 6.26 -5.48
N THR A 116 -6.67 7.02 -6.09
CA THR A 116 -6.45 7.58 -7.42
C THR A 116 -5.65 8.89 -7.33
N PRO A 117 -5.01 9.34 -8.42
CA PRO A 117 -4.32 10.63 -8.45
C PRO A 117 -5.20 11.80 -8.03
N GLU A 118 -6.47 11.82 -8.45
CA GLU A 118 -7.41 12.90 -8.14
C GLU A 118 -7.71 12.97 -6.64
N VAL A 119 -7.80 11.81 -5.97
CA VAL A 119 -7.98 11.76 -4.50
C VAL A 119 -6.71 12.22 -3.80
N ALA A 120 -5.54 11.79 -4.27
CA ALA A 120 -4.26 12.20 -3.68
C ALA A 120 -4.06 13.71 -3.74
N GLU A 121 -4.35 14.32 -4.89
CA GLU A 121 -4.30 15.77 -5.08
C GLU A 121 -5.34 16.50 -4.23
N ALA A 122 -6.61 16.08 -4.28
CA ALA A 122 -7.70 16.74 -3.54
C ALA A 122 -7.52 16.69 -2.02
N CYS A 123 -6.80 15.67 -1.52
CA CYS A 123 -6.45 15.52 -0.11
C CYS A 123 -5.06 16.11 0.23
N GLY A 124 -4.36 16.75 -0.71
CA GLY A 124 -3.06 17.37 -0.47
C GLY A 124 -2.00 16.38 0.03
N MET A 125 -2.01 15.16 -0.49
CA MET A 125 -1.06 14.12 -0.08
C MET A 125 0.35 14.45 -0.58
N LYS A 126 1.36 14.10 0.21
CA LYS A 126 2.76 14.31 -0.17
C LYS A 126 3.19 13.23 -1.14
N MET A 127 3.31 13.57 -2.43
CA MET A 127 3.87 12.68 -3.44
C MET A 127 5.35 12.41 -3.12
N LEU A 128 5.73 11.13 -3.17
CA LEU A 128 7.12 10.71 -3.04
C LEU A 128 7.67 10.39 -4.43
N ASP A 129 8.92 10.76 -4.66
CA ASP A 129 9.64 10.49 -5.91
C ASP A 129 10.08 9.02 -5.97
N VAL A 130 9.09 8.14 -6.01
CA VAL A 130 9.25 6.69 -6.11
C VAL A 130 8.15 6.13 -6.98
N GLU A 131 8.55 5.54 -8.10
CA GLU A 131 7.63 4.78 -8.96
C GLU A 131 7.29 3.43 -8.33
N ILE A 132 6.02 3.05 -8.48
CA ILE A 132 5.51 1.75 -8.07
C ILE A 132 5.00 0.98 -9.29
N THR A 133 5.35 -0.30 -9.35
CA THR A 133 4.73 -1.26 -10.27
C THR A 133 3.84 -2.17 -9.43
N ALA A 134 2.53 -1.92 -9.42
CA ALA A 134 1.59 -2.79 -8.73
C ALA A 134 1.43 -4.09 -9.52
N HIS A 135 1.75 -5.23 -8.90
CA HIS A 135 1.57 -6.55 -9.49
C HIS A 135 0.21 -7.13 -9.01
N GLY A 136 -0.74 -7.30 -9.94
CA GLY A 136 -2.11 -7.77 -9.69
C GLY A 136 -2.92 -7.84 -11.00
N ILE A 137 -4.24 -8.18 -10.95
CA ILE A 137 -5.12 -8.40 -12.12
C ILE A 137 -5.16 -7.20 -13.10
N ARG A 138 -4.73 -6.01 -12.66
CA ARG A 138 -4.43 -4.87 -13.53
C ARG A 138 -3.10 -4.27 -13.11
N ALA A 139 -2.02 -4.65 -13.78
CA ALA A 139 -0.74 -3.98 -13.64
C ALA A 139 -0.92 -2.49 -13.97
N GLY A 140 -0.55 -1.62 -13.03
CA GLY A 140 -0.59 -0.17 -13.17
C GLY A 140 0.74 0.41 -12.70
N SER A 141 1.25 1.39 -13.44
CA SER A 141 2.27 2.29 -12.93
C SER A 141 1.61 3.29 -11.98
N GLY A 142 2.38 3.76 -11.01
CA GLY A 142 1.91 4.76 -10.07
C GLY A 142 3.05 5.36 -9.28
N HIS A 143 2.68 6.11 -8.25
CA HIS A 143 3.62 6.69 -7.31
C HIS A 143 3.24 6.35 -5.87
N LEU A 144 4.21 6.45 -4.98
CA LEU A 144 3.96 6.41 -3.56
C LEU A 144 3.59 7.81 -3.07
N ALA A 145 2.63 7.92 -2.17
CA ALA A 145 2.28 9.17 -1.51
C ALA A 145 2.06 8.95 -0.01
N LEU A 146 2.28 10.00 0.78
CA LEU A 146 2.07 9.99 2.22
C LEU A 146 0.86 10.87 2.56
N ALA A 147 -0.11 10.28 3.24
CA ALA A 147 -1.11 11.03 3.99
C ALA A 147 -0.52 11.44 5.34
N GLU A 148 -0.69 12.70 5.69
CA GLU A 148 -0.32 13.21 7.01
C GLU A 148 -1.16 12.54 8.09
N GLU A 149 -2.47 12.41 7.84
CA GLU A 149 -3.42 11.84 8.79
C GLU A 149 -4.55 11.07 8.10
N VAL A 150 -4.88 9.89 8.63
CA VAL A 150 -6.09 9.12 8.35
C VAL A 150 -6.90 9.04 9.64
N ARG A 151 -8.15 9.50 9.59
CA ARG A 151 -9.09 9.46 10.70
C ARG A 151 -10.27 8.58 10.36
N ILE A 152 -10.62 7.63 11.24
CA ILE A 152 -11.81 6.78 11.10
C ILE A 152 -12.48 6.69 12.47
N GLY A 153 -13.60 7.39 12.65
CA GLY A 153 -14.20 7.56 13.99
C GLY A 153 -13.19 8.14 14.97
N GLY A 154 -12.94 7.43 16.08
CA GLY A 154 -11.93 7.81 17.07
C GLY A 154 -10.48 7.44 16.72
N LEU A 155 -10.25 6.68 15.64
CA LEU A 155 -8.91 6.26 15.24
C LEU A 155 -8.24 7.38 14.46
N VAL A 156 -7.02 7.74 14.86
CA VAL A 156 -6.17 8.69 14.14
C VAL A 156 -4.81 8.05 13.92
N VAL A 157 -4.43 7.88 12.65
CA VAL A 157 -3.15 7.33 12.25
C VAL A 157 -2.42 8.37 11.41
N ARG A 158 -1.17 8.67 11.75
CA ARG A 158 -0.33 9.64 11.05
C ARG A 158 0.71 8.98 10.18
N ASN A 159 1.15 9.70 9.15
CA ASN A 159 2.16 9.26 8.18
C ASN A 159 1.78 7.91 7.56
N VAL A 160 0.63 7.87 6.90
CA VAL A 160 0.08 6.66 6.27
C VAL A 160 0.46 6.64 4.79
N PRO A 161 1.23 5.64 4.32
CA PRO A 161 1.58 5.53 2.90
C PRO A 161 0.42 4.96 2.08
N PHE A 162 0.30 5.46 0.85
CA PHE A 162 -0.66 5.03 -0.16
C PHE A 162 0.00 4.85 -1.51
N TYR A 163 -0.48 3.86 -2.25
CA TYR A 163 -0.18 3.69 -3.66
C TYR A 163 -1.16 4.55 -4.45
N VAL A 164 -0.63 5.50 -5.22
CA VAL A 164 -1.40 6.34 -6.13
C VAL A 164 -1.37 5.66 -7.50
N LEU A 165 -2.46 5.00 -7.87
CA LEU A 165 -2.53 4.18 -9.07
C LEU A 165 -3.46 4.81 -10.12
N TYR A 166 -2.98 4.88 -11.36
CA TYR A 166 -3.82 5.20 -12.52
C TYR A 166 -4.73 4.02 -12.83
N MET A 167 -5.90 3.97 -12.19
CA MET A 167 -6.88 2.94 -12.47
C MET A 167 -7.49 3.17 -13.85
N LYS A 168 -7.04 2.44 -14.88
CA LYS A 168 -7.81 2.32 -16.12
C LYS A 168 -9.14 1.68 -15.76
N THR A 169 -10.23 2.44 -15.84
CA THR A 169 -11.60 1.92 -15.78
C THR A 169 -11.82 1.03 -16.99
N GLY A 170 -11.57 -0.28 -16.84
CA GLY A 170 -11.98 -1.25 -17.83
C GLY A 170 -13.51 -1.29 -17.88
N LYS A 171 -14.12 -0.52 -18.78
CA LYS A 171 -15.43 -0.83 -19.34
C LYS A 171 -15.29 -2.14 -20.12
N LYS A 172 -15.45 -3.28 -19.44
CA LYS A 172 -15.92 -4.49 -20.12
C LYS A 172 -17.39 -4.64 -19.74
N LYS A 173 -18.27 -4.27 -20.68
CA LYS A 173 -19.59 -4.88 -20.77
C LYS A 173 -19.33 -6.39 -20.82
N GLN A 174 -19.63 -7.11 -19.75
CA GLN A 174 -19.80 -8.55 -19.85
C GLN A 174 -21.14 -8.76 -20.54
N THR A 175 -21.08 -9.07 -21.83
CA THR A 175 -22.21 -9.64 -22.56
C THR A 175 -22.51 -10.98 -21.91
N ALA A 176 -23.75 -11.15 -21.46
CA ALA A 176 -24.27 -12.41 -20.97
C ALA A 176 -24.12 -13.50 -22.04
N ILE A 177 -23.76 -14.70 -21.61
CA ILE A 177 -24.15 -15.95 -22.25
C ILE A 177 -24.87 -16.76 -21.18
#